data_AF-A0A355DTU0-F1
#
_entry.id   AF-A0A355DTU0-F1
#
_cell.length_a   1.000
_cell.length_b   1.000
_cell.length_c   1.000
_cell.angle_alpha   90.00
_cell.angle_beta   90.00
_cell.angle_gamma   90.00
#
_symmetry.space_group_name_H-M   'P 1'
#
loop_
_entity.id
_entity.type
_entity.pdbx_description
1 polymer ?
#
loop_
_entity_poly.entity_id
_entity_poly.type
_entity_poly.pdbx_seq_one_letter_code
_entity_poly.pdbx_strand_id
1 'polypeptide(L)' 'MDEEHIKHRLNQEIESIGINKLTQLGNQAISLGLIAGHGYRGGRYEILRQGKALMMSPDEAQTYLEKLIKEITP' A
#
# COMPACT_ATOMS: atom_id res chain seq x y z
N MET A 1 -17.88 -29.14 -4.97
CA MET A 1 -16.98 -28.13 -4.39
C MET A 1 -16.85 -27.08 -5.47
N ASP A 2 -17.55 -25.95 -5.32
CA ASP A 2 -17.76 -25.00 -6.42
C ASP A 2 -16.54 -24.13 -6.67
N GLU A 3 -16.10 -24.08 -7.93
CA GLU A 3 -15.00 -23.24 -8.41
C GLU A 3 -15.15 -21.76 -8.01
N GLU A 4 -16.39 -21.25 -7.97
CA GLU A 4 -16.73 -19.89 -7.54
C GLU A 4 -16.35 -19.63 -6.07
N HIS A 5 -16.60 -20.59 -5.17
CA HIS A 5 -16.21 -20.47 -3.77
C HIS A 5 -14.69 -20.54 -3.55
N ILE A 6 -13.95 -21.18 -4.47
CA ILE A 6 -12.49 -21.21 -4.45
C ILE A 6 -11.95 -19.87 -4.95
N LYS A 7 -12.45 -19.35 -6.07
CA LYS A 7 -12.06 -18.01 -6.59
C LYS A 7 -12.32 -16.90 -5.60
N HIS A 8 -13.49 -16.90 -4.95
CA HIS A 8 -13.84 -15.87 -3.98
C HIS A 8 -12.92 -15.88 -2.75
N ARG A 9 -12.57 -17.07 -2.25
CA ARG A 9 -11.59 -17.21 -1.15
C ARG A 9 -10.19 -16.78 -1.57
N LEU A 10 -9.76 -17.17 -2.77
CA LEU A 10 -8.46 -16.76 -3.33
C LEU A 10 -8.36 -15.23 -3.43
N ASN A 11 -9.41 -14.57 -3.92
CA ASN A 11 -9.46 -13.11 -4.03
C ASN A 11 -9.37 -12.43 -2.66
N GLN A 12 -10.10 -12.93 -1.66
CA GLN A 12 -10.04 -12.40 -0.30
C GLN A 12 -8.65 -12.57 0.34
N GLU A 13 -8.00 -13.71 0.11
CA GLU A 13 -6.62 -13.94 0.56
C GLU A 13 -5.65 -12.97 -0.14
N ILE A 14 -5.79 -12.78 -1.45
CA ILE A 14 -4.98 -11.83 -2.24
C ILE A 14 -5.17 -10.39 -1.75
N GLU A 15 -6.41 -9.97 -1.50
CA GLU A 15 -6.72 -8.65 -0.94
C GLU A 15 -6.08 -8.45 0.44
N SER A 16 -6.14 -9.47 1.30
CA SER A 16 -5.51 -9.44 2.62
C SER A 16 -3.98 -9.33 2.55
N ILE A 17 -3.36 -10.01 1.57
CA ILE A 17 -1.91 -9.94 1.31
C ILE A 17 -1.53 -8.55 0.80
N GLY A 18 -2.31 -7.97 -0.12
CA GLY A 18 -2.09 -6.62 -0.65
C GLY A 18 -2.16 -5.54 0.43
N ILE A 19 -3.16 -5.61 1.32
CA ILE A 19 -3.29 -4.69 2.48
C ILE A 19 -2.08 -4.82 3.42
N ASN A 20 -1.63 -6.06 3.68
CA ASN A 20 -0.45 -6.31 4.50
C ASN A 20 0.82 -5.73 3.86
N LYS A 21 1.00 -5.90 2.54
CA LYS A 21 2.16 -5.38 1.81
C LYS A 21 2.19 -3.85 1.83
N LEU A 22 1.05 -3.20 1.58
CA LEU A 22 0.96 -1.75 1.54
C LEU A 22 1.24 -1.12 2.91
N THR A 23 0.72 -1.74 3.97
CA THR A 23 1.01 -1.35 5.36
C THR A 23 2.50 -1.48 5.68
N GLN A 24 3.13 -2.59 5.29
CA GLN A 24 4.57 -2.82 5.49
C GLN A 24 5.42 -1.77 4.77
N LEU A 25 5.13 -1.51 3.50
CA LEU A 25 5.84 -0.49 2.71
C LEU A 25 5.67 0.91 3.30
N GLY A 26 4.47 1.26 3.74
CA GLY A 26 4.20 2.54 4.37
C GLY A 26 5.00 2.71 5.67
N ASN A 27 5.02 1.67 6.52
CA ASN A 27 5.79 1.68 7.76
C ASN A 27 7.30 1.76 7.50
N GLN A 28 7.79 1.04 6.50
CA GLN A 28 9.18 1.12 6.07
C GLN A 28 9.52 2.54 5.58
N ALA A 29 8.69 3.15 4.76
CA ALA A 29 8.89 4.52 4.28
C ALA A 29 8.88 5.56 5.42
N ILE A 30 8.07 5.38 6.47
CA ILE A 30 8.13 6.19 7.70
C ILE A 30 9.47 5.99 8.41
N SER A 31 9.91 4.75 8.62
CA SER A 31 11.17 4.46 9.32
C SER A 31 12.41 5.02 8.61
N LEU A 32 12.33 5.16 7.29
CA LEU A 32 13.38 5.74 6.44
C LEU A 32 13.28 7.28 6.34
N GLY A 33 12.28 7.89 6.98
CA GLY A 33 12.06 9.34 6.93
C GLY A 33 11.58 9.86 5.57
N LEU A 34 11.09 8.99 4.68
CA LEU A 34 10.69 9.34 3.31
C LEU A 34 9.29 9.96 3.26
N ILE A 35 8.42 9.57 4.19
CA ILE A 35 7.05 10.07 4.37
C ILE A 35 6.79 10.31 5.86
N ALA A 36 5.84 11.20 6.16
CA ALA A 36 5.42 11.52 7.53
C ALA A 36 4.32 10.58 8.06
N GLY A 37 3.56 9.95 7.16
CA GLY A 37 2.41 9.12 7.53
C GLY A 37 1.69 8.53 6.33
N HIS A 38 0.88 7.51 6.57
CA HIS A 38 0.04 6.89 5.55
C HIS A 38 -1.23 6.28 6.17
N GLY A 39 -2.26 6.07 5.36
CA GLY A 39 -3.49 5.41 5.80
C GLY A 39 -4.60 5.42 4.76
N TYR A 40 -5.66 4.65 4.98
CA TYR A 40 -6.81 4.60 4.08
C TYR A 40 -7.90 5.58 4.53
N ARG A 41 -8.27 6.54 3.67
CA ARG A 41 -9.26 7.58 3.95
C ARG A 41 -10.11 7.87 2.72
N GLY A 42 -11.44 7.80 2.87
CA GLY A 42 -12.37 8.20 1.81
C GLY A 42 -12.28 7.36 0.53
N GLY A 43 -12.00 6.05 0.64
CA GLY A 43 -11.88 5.15 -0.51
C GLY A 43 -10.53 5.21 -1.23
N ARG A 44 -9.57 5.97 -0.70
CA ARG A 44 -8.23 6.14 -1.26
C ARG A 44 -7.17 5.96 -0.19
N TYR A 45 -5.97 5.57 -0.64
CA TYR A 45 -4.79 5.58 0.20
C TYR A 45 -4.18 6.98 0.22
N GLU A 46 -3.95 7.50 1.41
CA GLU A 46 -3.33 8.78 1.69
C GLU A 46 -1.87 8.56 2.07
N ILE A 47 -0.95 9.30 1.43
CA ILE A 47 0.47 9.36 1.78
C ILE A 47 0.84 10.81 2.08
N LEU A 48 1.34 11.06 3.28
CA LEU A 48 1.78 12.38 3.72
C LEU A 48 3.27 12.55 3.43
N ARG A 49 3.62 13.33 2.40
CA ARG A 49 5.01 13.57 2.00
C ARG A 49 5.25 15.06 1.75
N GLN A 50 6.31 15.61 2.33
CA GLN A 50 6.73 17.01 2.13
C GLN A 50 5.58 18.02 2.34
N GLY A 51 4.76 17.82 3.38
CA GLY A 51 3.63 18.69 3.70
C GLY A 51 2.42 18.56 2.77
N LYS A 52 2.40 17.58 1.86
CA LYS A 52 1.28 17.31 0.95
C LYS A 52 0.67 15.92 1.24
N ALA A 53 -0.64 15.83 1.09
CA ALA A 53 -1.38 14.57 1.09
C ALA A 53 -1.56 14.10 -0.37
N LEU A 54 -0.93 12.98 -0.72
CA LEU A 54 -1.11 12.32 -2.01
C LEU A 54 -2.21 11.27 -1.86
N MET A 55 -3.28 11.43 -2.62
CA MET A 55 -4.44 10.53 -2.60
C MET A 55 -4.42 9.65 -3.85
N MET A 56 -4.36 8.34 -3.67
CA MET A 56 -4.21 7.39 -4.76
C MET A 56 -4.94 6.07 -4.48
N SER A 57 -5.08 5.21 -5.48
CA SER A 57 -5.57 3.85 -5.26
C SER A 57 -4.56 3.02 -4.45
N PRO A 58 -4.96 1.90 -3.83
CA PRO A 58 -4.03 1.00 -3.15
C PRO A 58 -2.87 0.53 -4.05
N ASP A 59 -3.15 0.20 -5.32
CA ASP A 59 -2.13 -0.26 -6.28
C ASP A 59 -1.14 0.84 -6.66
N GLU A 60 -1.65 2.07 -6.83
CA GLU A 60 -0.81 3.25 -7.06
C GLU A 60 0.07 3.54 -5.84
N ALA A 61 -0.47 3.43 -4.63
CA ALA A 61 0.27 3.60 -3.39
C ALA A 61 1.36 2.55 -3.20
N GLN A 62 1.07 1.30 -3.52
CA GLN A 62 2.07 0.24 -3.45
C GLN A 62 3.22 0.54 -4.40
N THR A 63 2.92 0.80 -5.67
CA THR A 63 3.91 1.11 -6.70
C THR A 63 4.74 2.34 -6.33
N TYR A 64 4.08 3.36 -5.77
CA TYR A 64 4.74 4.59 -5.34
C TYR A 64 5.73 4.33 -4.21
N LEU A 65 5.32 3.61 -3.16
CA LEU A 65 6.16 3.33 -2.00
C LEU A 65 7.34 2.41 -2.36
N GLU A 66 7.13 1.41 -3.21
CA GLU A 66 8.20 0.54 -3.71
C GLU A 66 9.28 1.34 -4.46
N LYS A 67 8.87 2.23 -5.37
CA LYS A 67 9.81 3.11 -6.09
C LYS A 67 10.54 4.05 -5.13
N LEU A 68 9.81 4.68 -4.22
CA LEU A 68 10.36 5.63 -3.26
C LEU A 68 11.42 4.99 -2.36
N ILE A 69 11.20 3.76 -1.90
CA ILE A 69 12.16 3.01 -1.09
C ILE A 69 13.37 2.59 -1.95
N LYS A 70 13.14 2.14 -3.19
CA LYS A 70 14.21 1.73 -4.10
C LYS A 70 15.15 2.87 -4.48
N GLU A 71 14.66 4.11 -4.56
CA GLU A 71 15.48 5.30 -4.84
C GLU A 71 16.60 5.52 -3.81
N ILE A 72 16.45 5.02 -2.58
CA ILE A 72 17.45 5.18 -1.53
C ILE A 72 18.20 3.90 -1.16
N THR A 73 17.80 2.75 -1.74
CA THR A 73 18.43 1.45 -1.48
C THR A 73 18.99 0.94 -2.81
N PRO A 74 20.29 1.18 -3.12
CA PRO A 74 20.92 0.75 -4.37
C PRO A 74 20.92 -0.77 -4.57
#